data_AF-A0A534ZYF4-F1
#
_entry.id   AF-A0A534ZYF4-F1
#
_cell.length_a   1.000
_cell.length_b   1.000
_cell.length_c   1.000
_cell.angle_alpha   90.00
_cell.angle_beta   90.00
_cell.angle_gamma   90.00
#
_symmetry.space_group_name_H-M   'P 1'
#
loop_
_entity.id
_entity.type
_entity.pdbx_description
1 polymer ?
#
loop_
_entity_poly.entity_id
_entity_poly.type
_entity_poly.pdbx_seq_one_letter_code
_entity_poly.pdbx_strand_id
1 'polypeptide(L)'
;MRLPYALLGLLALVAFPAGSAGGDALARCERSILGGSDAYFARRGAALARCVAKAARCPAAFASQATAADDPCLAAVAGRCQARLAAARRAGARLEGVGARCTEPRPRGFGVPAVSFFDVDEGLAFDDIGAFCPQMAVRPEDAGDASRCQRAALACNDDAALVAAAPRAADLLARLGLALDDGGCVRASLCGNGQLDDGEECDDGSANSDTLADHCRTDCSDPWCGDGVVDPGNGEECEPPGTLLCDADCQNRLPLGPLGGLVRVRAAAAPAVAQADETAAAPPEALAACQQAILRGARRLFDRTRRPLERCVARLAHCFVGPDGGSDACLAHATAPCQAVVAERDALRGAAVGRTLPRCAAVSPAQLLDPAGGLGFARTAASCPFPAAGAPGAADVVDCAYRTVACAAEAAVARVIPSAYGMLGETDLDPDTTLPCLTDPEADQ
;
A
#
# COMPACT_ATOMS: atom_id res chain seq x y z
N MET A 1 -53.66 40.75 -7.27
CA MET A 1 -52.49 41.66 -7.37
C MET A 1 -51.26 40.80 -7.59
N ARG A 2 -50.69 40.84 -8.80
CA ARG A 2 -49.41 40.22 -9.15
C ARG A 2 -48.38 41.35 -9.26
N LEU A 3 -47.26 41.26 -8.54
CA LEU A 3 -46.03 42.00 -8.87
C LEU A 3 -44.98 40.99 -9.36
N PRO A 4 -44.20 41.31 -10.40
CA PRO A 4 -43.19 40.43 -10.96
C PRO A 4 -41.83 40.65 -10.28
N TYR A 5 -41.18 39.58 -9.83
CA TYR A 5 -39.74 39.58 -9.58
C TYR A 5 -39.03 39.36 -10.92
N ALA A 6 -38.62 40.46 -11.55
CA ALA A 6 -37.52 40.49 -12.49
C ALA A 6 -36.28 41.02 -11.75
N LEU A 7 -35.10 40.59 -12.21
CA LEU A 7 -33.76 40.82 -11.68
C LEU A 7 -33.34 39.95 -10.48
N LEU A 8 -32.85 38.76 -10.81
CA LEU A 8 -31.51 38.28 -10.40
C LEU A 8 -31.15 37.10 -11.33
N GLY A 9 -30.92 37.44 -12.59
CA GLY A 9 -30.43 36.51 -13.60
C GLY A 9 -28.91 36.49 -13.65
N LEU A 10 -28.38 35.30 -13.92
CA LEU A 10 -27.04 35.00 -14.43
C LEU A 10 -25.85 35.34 -13.51
N LEU A 11 -25.57 34.45 -12.55
CA LEU A 11 -24.18 33.99 -12.40
C LEU A 11 -23.92 33.07 -13.59
N ALA A 12 -23.24 33.60 -14.60
CA ALA A 12 -22.76 32.79 -15.71
C ALA A 12 -21.79 31.74 -15.15
N LEU A 13 -22.12 30.45 -15.35
CA LEU A 13 -21.12 29.40 -15.50
C LEU A 13 -20.20 29.87 -16.62
N VAL A 14 -19.03 30.38 -16.27
CA VAL A 14 -18.06 30.82 -17.26
C VAL A 14 -17.29 29.57 -17.67
N ALA A 15 -17.89 28.80 -18.58
CA ALA A 15 -17.13 27.87 -19.39
C ALA A 15 -16.00 28.65 -20.05
N PHE A 16 -14.76 28.36 -19.65
CA PHE A 16 -13.60 29.09 -20.16
C PHE A 16 -13.39 28.68 -21.61
N PRO A 17 -13.60 29.57 -22.60
CA PRO A 17 -13.25 29.25 -23.96
C PRO A 17 -11.74 29.03 -24.02
N ALA A 18 -11.32 28.04 -24.81
CA ALA A 18 -9.94 27.64 -24.91
C ALA A 18 -9.02 28.75 -25.43
N GLY A 19 -7.76 28.76 -24.97
CA GLY A 19 -6.82 29.85 -25.21
C GLY A 19 -7.05 31.10 -24.34
N SER A 20 -8.04 31.06 -23.43
CA SER A 20 -8.23 32.08 -22.41
C SER A 20 -7.17 31.96 -21.30
N ALA A 21 -6.95 33.06 -20.58
CA ALA A 21 -6.04 33.10 -19.45
C ALA A 21 -6.36 32.07 -18.33
N GLY A 22 -7.59 31.53 -18.32
CA GLY A 22 -8.08 30.51 -17.38
C GLY A 22 -7.56 29.10 -17.69
N GLY A 23 -7.71 28.60 -18.92
CA GLY A 23 -7.22 27.27 -19.30
C GLY A 23 -5.70 27.12 -19.15
N ASP A 24 -4.94 28.17 -19.48
CA ASP A 24 -3.50 28.22 -19.24
C ASP A 24 -3.14 28.16 -17.75
N ALA A 25 -3.97 28.74 -16.89
CA ALA A 25 -3.78 28.69 -15.44
C ALA A 25 -4.03 27.27 -14.91
N LEU A 26 -5.09 26.62 -15.38
CA LEU A 26 -5.44 25.24 -15.04
C LEU A 26 -4.33 24.27 -15.40
N ALA A 27 -3.84 24.32 -16.65
CA ALA A 27 -2.75 23.45 -17.12
C ALA A 27 -1.43 23.67 -16.36
N ARG A 28 -1.16 24.90 -15.87
CA ARG A 28 0.00 25.15 -14.98
C ARG A 28 -0.22 24.60 -13.58
N CYS A 29 -1.43 24.71 -13.03
CA CYS A 29 -1.80 24.11 -11.75
C CYS A 29 -1.65 22.58 -11.81
N GLU A 30 -2.23 21.93 -12.81
CA GLU A 30 -2.15 20.48 -13.02
C GLU A 30 -0.70 20.00 -13.10
N ARG A 31 0.15 20.65 -13.92
CA ARG A 31 1.59 20.35 -13.98
C ARG A 31 2.30 20.51 -12.63
N SER A 32 1.86 21.47 -11.81
CA SER A 32 2.40 21.67 -10.46
C SER A 32 1.97 20.54 -9.51
N ILE A 33 0.73 20.05 -9.61
CA ILE A 33 0.22 18.90 -8.86
C ILE A 33 1.01 17.65 -9.24
N LEU A 34 1.08 17.33 -10.54
CA LEU A 34 1.84 16.18 -11.07
C LEU A 34 3.30 16.21 -10.61
N GLY A 35 3.97 17.36 -10.76
CA GLY A 35 5.36 17.52 -10.33
C GLY A 35 5.55 17.43 -8.81
N GLY A 36 4.59 17.91 -8.04
CA GLY A 36 4.56 17.81 -6.58
C GLY A 36 4.44 16.36 -6.11
N SER A 37 3.46 15.63 -6.65
CA SER A 37 3.20 14.20 -6.37
C SER A 37 4.39 13.33 -6.79
N ASP A 38 4.98 13.60 -7.96
CA ASP A 38 6.17 12.88 -8.43
C ASP A 38 7.38 13.06 -7.49
N ALA A 39 7.59 14.30 -7.02
CA ALA A 39 8.64 14.60 -6.07
C ALA A 39 8.37 13.96 -4.70
N TYR A 40 7.10 13.89 -4.28
CA TYR A 40 6.66 13.24 -3.06
C TYR A 40 7.01 11.75 -3.06
N PHE A 41 6.50 10.97 -4.04
CA PHE A 41 6.78 9.54 -4.14
C PHE A 41 8.27 9.23 -4.29
N ALA A 42 8.98 10.01 -5.13
CA ALA A 42 10.42 9.80 -5.34
C ALA A 42 11.25 10.04 -4.07
N ARG A 43 10.76 10.84 -3.11
CA ARG A 43 11.46 11.15 -1.87
C ARG A 43 11.00 10.25 -0.73
N ARG A 44 9.69 10.11 -0.48
CA ARG A 44 9.12 9.32 0.63
C ARG A 44 9.32 7.83 0.39
N GLY A 45 8.71 7.25 -0.64
CA GLY A 45 8.78 5.81 -0.91
C GLY A 45 10.21 5.31 -1.06
N ALA A 46 11.08 6.09 -1.70
CA ALA A 46 12.49 5.74 -1.80
C ALA A 46 13.23 5.86 -0.45
N ALA A 47 12.87 6.81 0.43
CA ALA A 47 13.43 6.88 1.78
C ALA A 47 13.01 5.68 2.62
N LEU A 48 11.70 5.37 2.67
CA LEU A 48 11.14 4.25 3.42
C LEU A 48 11.72 2.91 2.95
N ALA A 49 11.67 2.60 1.66
CA ALA A 49 12.22 1.36 1.10
C ALA A 49 13.72 1.21 1.40
N ARG A 50 14.49 2.30 1.35
CA ARG A 50 15.92 2.27 1.73
C ARG A 50 16.14 2.06 3.21
N CYS A 51 15.25 2.56 4.05
CA CYS A 51 15.32 2.40 5.50
C CYS A 51 15.01 0.97 5.91
N VAL A 52 13.89 0.41 5.45
CA VAL A 52 13.52 -0.99 5.66
C VAL A 52 14.61 -1.92 5.14
N ALA A 53 15.09 -1.71 3.90
CA ALA A 53 16.18 -2.52 3.33
C ALA A 53 17.51 -2.44 4.11
N LYS A 54 17.77 -1.35 4.82
CA LYS A 54 18.97 -1.22 5.65
C LYS A 54 18.77 -1.81 7.04
N ALA A 55 17.58 -1.64 7.62
CA ALA A 55 17.20 -2.25 8.88
C ALA A 55 17.28 -3.78 8.78
N ALA A 56 16.71 -4.36 7.71
CA ALA A 56 16.74 -5.80 7.44
C ALA A 56 18.15 -6.40 7.35
N ARG A 57 19.20 -5.60 7.13
CA ARG A 57 20.59 -6.06 7.11
C ARG A 57 21.24 -6.12 8.48
N CYS A 58 20.61 -5.56 9.50
CA CYS A 58 21.12 -5.68 10.87
C CYS A 58 20.81 -7.10 11.37
N PRO A 59 21.76 -7.81 12.00
CA PRO A 59 21.54 -9.17 12.49
C PRO A 59 20.32 -9.30 13.41
N ALA A 60 20.10 -8.29 14.24
CA ALA A 60 18.96 -8.22 15.14
C ALA A 60 17.59 -8.18 14.44
N ALA A 61 17.52 -7.80 13.16
CA ALA A 61 16.25 -7.56 12.44
C ALA A 61 15.32 -8.78 12.42
N PHE A 62 15.88 -9.97 12.22
CA PHE A 62 15.11 -11.23 12.14
C PHE A 62 15.32 -12.16 13.33
N ALA A 63 16.29 -11.85 14.20
CA ALA A 63 16.69 -12.73 15.31
C ALA A 63 16.20 -12.26 16.68
N SER A 64 15.66 -11.04 16.79
CA SER A 64 15.27 -10.43 18.07
C SER A 64 14.35 -9.24 17.88
N GLN A 65 13.80 -8.74 18.99
CA GLN A 65 13.04 -7.49 19.05
C GLN A 65 13.90 -6.26 19.42
N ALA A 66 15.24 -6.34 19.30
CA ALA A 66 16.11 -5.23 19.68
C ALA A 66 15.77 -3.94 18.90
N THR A 67 15.88 -2.81 19.57
CA THR A 67 15.58 -1.49 19.00
C THR A 67 16.87 -0.70 18.75
N ALA A 68 16.74 0.47 18.12
CA ALA A 68 17.84 1.42 17.97
C ALA A 68 18.40 1.94 19.30
N ALA A 69 17.72 1.72 20.44
CA ALA A 69 18.26 2.02 21.76
C ALA A 69 19.31 0.98 22.21
N ASP A 70 19.12 -0.27 21.81
CA ASP A 70 19.87 -1.42 22.37
C ASP A 70 20.83 -2.06 21.34
N ASP A 71 20.65 -1.80 20.04
CA ASP A 71 21.48 -2.35 18.97
C ASP A 71 22.23 -1.24 18.17
N PRO A 72 23.57 -1.30 18.07
CA PRO A 72 24.36 -0.27 17.41
C PRO A 72 24.18 -0.23 15.88
N CYS A 73 23.81 -1.34 15.24
CA CYS A 73 23.50 -1.35 13.81
C CYS A 73 22.20 -0.59 13.54
N LEU A 74 21.13 -0.90 14.29
CA LEU A 74 19.84 -0.23 14.20
C LEU A 74 19.97 1.26 14.54
N ALA A 75 20.73 1.63 15.58
CA ALA A 75 21.02 3.02 15.92
C ALA A 75 21.63 3.81 14.74
N ALA A 76 22.64 3.22 14.07
CA ALA A 76 23.29 3.86 12.93
C ALA A 76 22.36 3.97 11.70
N VAL A 77 21.45 3.01 11.51
CA VAL A 77 20.42 3.08 10.47
C VAL A 77 19.40 4.17 10.79
N ALA A 78 18.92 4.24 12.03
CA ALA A 78 17.91 5.19 12.50
C ALA A 78 18.31 6.65 12.20
N GLY A 79 19.51 7.08 12.61
CA GLY A 79 19.96 8.47 12.36
C GLY A 79 20.01 8.84 10.87
N ARG A 80 20.43 7.91 10.00
CA ARG A 80 20.44 8.11 8.55
C ARG A 80 19.04 8.11 7.92
N CYS A 81 18.09 7.44 8.56
CA CYS A 81 16.71 7.35 8.13
C CYS A 81 15.91 8.58 8.53
N GLN A 82 16.10 9.07 9.76
CA GLN A 82 15.53 10.34 10.23
C GLN A 82 15.86 11.51 9.27
N ALA A 83 17.13 11.65 8.87
CA ALA A 83 17.54 12.71 7.94
C ALA A 83 16.87 12.60 6.55
N ARG A 84 16.67 11.36 6.05
CA ARG A 84 16.01 11.12 4.76
C ARG A 84 14.51 11.40 4.84
N LEU A 85 13.85 10.95 5.90
CA LEU A 85 12.43 11.17 6.12
C LEU A 85 12.13 12.64 6.39
N ALA A 86 13.02 13.39 7.05
CA ALA A 86 12.90 14.84 7.16
C ALA A 86 12.90 15.54 5.78
N ALA A 87 13.72 15.05 4.83
CA ALA A 87 13.68 15.56 3.46
C ALA A 87 12.38 15.16 2.71
N ALA A 88 11.84 13.97 2.98
CA ALA A 88 10.56 13.54 2.43
C ALA A 88 9.38 14.38 2.96
N ARG A 89 9.36 14.68 4.27
CA ARG A 89 8.36 15.57 4.89
C ARG A 89 8.34 16.96 4.25
N ARG A 90 9.50 17.50 3.88
CA ARG A 90 9.58 18.77 3.12
C ARG A 90 8.99 18.68 1.71
N ALA A 91 9.05 17.51 1.07
CA ALA A 91 8.38 17.30 -0.22
C ALA A 91 6.86 17.22 -0.03
N GLY A 92 6.39 16.54 1.02
CA GLY A 92 4.97 16.50 1.40
C GLY A 92 4.42 17.90 1.68
N ALA A 93 5.10 18.70 2.50
CA ALA A 93 4.67 20.07 2.79
C ALA A 93 4.61 20.98 1.54
N ARG A 94 5.41 20.69 0.51
CA ARG A 94 5.30 21.41 -0.78
C ARG A 94 4.04 21.01 -1.53
N LEU A 95 3.70 19.72 -1.54
CA LEU A 95 2.48 19.19 -2.16
C LEU A 95 1.24 19.77 -1.48
N GLU A 96 1.21 19.81 -0.13
CA GLU A 96 0.10 20.41 0.63
C GLU A 96 -0.17 21.88 0.27
N GLY A 97 0.87 22.61 -0.14
CA GLY A 97 0.75 24.00 -0.55
C GLY A 97 0.39 24.21 -2.03
N VAL A 98 0.24 23.15 -2.84
CA VAL A 98 0.00 23.30 -4.28
C VAL A 98 -1.38 23.89 -4.56
N GLY A 99 -2.44 23.38 -3.95
CA GLY A 99 -3.80 23.86 -4.19
C GLY A 99 -3.99 25.32 -3.80
N ALA A 100 -3.45 25.73 -2.64
CA ALA A 100 -3.43 27.14 -2.25
C ALA A 100 -2.69 28.02 -3.27
N ARG A 101 -1.56 27.55 -3.84
CA ARG A 101 -0.85 28.26 -4.92
C ARG A 101 -1.63 28.27 -6.23
N CYS A 102 -2.48 27.27 -6.48
CA CYS A 102 -3.31 27.24 -7.66
C CYS A 102 -4.35 28.36 -7.66
N THR A 103 -5.03 28.54 -6.53
CA THR A 103 -6.08 29.56 -6.40
C THR A 103 -5.52 30.95 -6.05
N GLU A 104 -4.29 31.05 -5.55
CA GLU A 104 -3.65 32.33 -5.25
C GLU A 104 -3.51 33.21 -6.52
N PRO A 105 -3.89 34.51 -6.46
CA PRO A 105 -3.76 35.42 -7.60
C PRO A 105 -2.32 35.60 -8.08
N ARG A 106 -2.18 35.96 -9.36
CA ARG A 106 -0.87 36.35 -9.92
C ARG A 106 -0.34 37.63 -9.25
N PRO A 107 1.00 37.76 -9.11
CA PRO A 107 2.04 36.85 -9.60
C PRO A 107 2.45 35.75 -8.61
N ARG A 108 1.77 35.62 -7.47
CA ARG A 108 2.18 34.69 -6.40
C ARG A 108 1.73 33.25 -6.64
N GLY A 109 0.57 33.07 -7.27
CA GLY A 109 0.03 31.78 -7.70
C GLY A 109 -0.37 31.72 -9.17
N PHE A 110 -1.25 30.77 -9.51
CA PHE A 110 -1.73 30.57 -10.87
C PHE A 110 -3.01 31.34 -11.19
N GLY A 111 -3.80 31.73 -10.19
CA GLY A 111 -5.06 32.46 -10.35
C GLY A 111 -6.19 31.61 -10.92
N VAL A 112 -6.23 30.32 -10.61
CA VAL A 112 -7.35 29.42 -10.97
C VAL A 112 -8.54 29.74 -10.06
N PRO A 113 -9.75 30.00 -10.59
CA PRO A 113 -10.94 30.14 -9.76
C PRO A 113 -11.16 28.87 -8.93
N ALA A 114 -11.54 29.02 -7.65
CA ALA A 114 -11.79 27.85 -6.79
C ALA A 114 -12.82 26.90 -7.40
N VAL A 115 -13.89 27.43 -8.02
CA VAL A 115 -14.90 26.61 -8.71
C VAL A 115 -14.26 25.70 -9.76
N SER A 116 -13.39 26.20 -10.64
CA SER A 116 -12.71 25.38 -11.66
C SER A 116 -11.66 24.42 -11.09
N PHE A 117 -11.24 24.57 -9.84
CA PHE A 117 -10.38 23.59 -9.17
C PHE A 117 -11.19 22.36 -8.75
N PHE A 118 -12.43 22.55 -8.32
CA PHE A 118 -13.33 21.50 -7.84
C PHE A 118 -14.31 20.99 -8.90
N ASP A 119 -14.47 21.69 -10.03
CA ASP A 119 -15.40 21.32 -11.09
C ASP A 119 -14.97 20.00 -11.77
N VAL A 120 -15.92 19.07 -11.91
CA VAL A 120 -15.75 17.74 -12.54
C VAL A 120 -15.79 17.79 -14.07
N ASP A 121 -16.58 18.69 -14.63
CA ASP A 121 -16.86 18.76 -16.07
C ASP A 121 -15.84 19.65 -16.80
N GLU A 122 -15.48 20.77 -16.18
CA GLU A 122 -14.65 21.82 -16.79
C GLU A 122 -13.35 22.11 -16.02
N GLY A 123 -13.08 21.35 -14.95
CA GLY A 123 -12.03 21.64 -13.96
C GLY A 123 -11.02 20.51 -13.71
N LEU A 124 -10.57 20.39 -12.46
CA LEU A 124 -9.62 19.36 -12.01
C LEU A 124 -10.27 18.24 -11.18
N ALA A 125 -11.60 18.29 -10.96
CA ALA A 125 -12.38 17.29 -10.23
C ALA A 125 -11.87 17.00 -8.79
N PHE A 126 -11.38 18.01 -8.06
CA PHE A 126 -10.92 17.81 -6.68
C PHE A 126 -12.03 17.77 -5.63
N ASP A 127 -13.29 17.84 -6.03
CA ASP A 127 -14.44 17.64 -5.15
C ASP A 127 -14.49 16.20 -4.60
N ASP A 128 -14.15 15.22 -5.44
CA ASP A 128 -14.15 13.80 -5.08
C ASP A 128 -12.96 13.36 -4.23
N ILE A 129 -11.93 14.21 -4.09
CA ILE A 129 -10.71 13.84 -3.34
C ILE A 129 -11.04 13.48 -1.88
N GLY A 130 -12.13 14.02 -1.32
CA GLY A 130 -12.62 13.74 0.02
C GLY A 130 -12.86 12.25 0.30
N ALA A 131 -13.25 11.48 -0.73
CA ALA A 131 -13.47 10.03 -0.62
C ALA A 131 -12.19 9.29 -0.17
N PHE A 132 -11.00 9.80 -0.52
CA PHE A 132 -9.73 9.20 -0.11
C PHE A 132 -9.24 9.63 1.28
N CYS A 133 -9.97 10.51 1.96
CA CYS A 133 -9.60 11.04 3.27
C CYS A 133 -10.84 11.31 4.15
N PRO A 134 -11.67 10.29 4.45
CA PRO A 134 -12.92 10.45 5.20
C PRO A 134 -12.74 11.08 6.59
N GLN A 135 -11.53 10.99 7.16
CA GLN A 135 -11.14 11.60 8.43
C GLN A 135 -10.82 13.11 8.33
N MET A 136 -10.82 13.70 7.13
CA MET A 136 -10.45 15.09 6.88
C MET A 136 -11.63 15.88 6.29
N ALA A 137 -11.91 17.06 6.84
CA ALA A 137 -12.87 17.98 6.23
C ALA A 137 -12.23 18.65 5.00
N VAL A 138 -12.77 18.39 3.81
CA VAL A 138 -12.41 19.07 2.55
C VAL A 138 -13.53 20.04 2.20
N ARG A 139 -13.27 21.34 2.31
CA ARG A 139 -14.24 22.37 1.92
C ARG A 139 -14.15 22.63 0.40
N PRO A 140 -15.29 22.68 -0.33
CA PRO A 140 -15.33 22.84 -1.78
C PRO A 140 -14.89 24.23 -2.27
N GLU A 141 -14.53 25.14 -1.37
CA GLU A 141 -13.96 26.45 -1.68
C GLU A 141 -12.46 26.59 -1.33
N ASP A 142 -11.89 25.60 -0.64
CA ASP A 142 -10.51 25.65 -0.14
C ASP A 142 -9.63 24.58 -0.79
N ALA A 143 -9.01 24.94 -1.92
CA ALA A 143 -8.05 24.08 -2.61
C ALA A 143 -6.86 23.65 -1.74
N GLY A 144 -6.56 24.38 -0.66
CA GLY A 144 -5.57 23.99 0.32
C GLY A 144 -6.00 22.77 1.14
N ASP A 145 -7.29 22.65 1.47
CA ASP A 145 -7.84 21.48 2.16
C ASP A 145 -7.72 20.24 1.26
N ALA A 146 -8.07 20.38 -0.02
CA ALA A 146 -7.94 19.34 -1.03
C ALA A 146 -6.49 18.85 -1.21
N SER A 147 -5.51 19.76 -1.24
CA SER A 147 -4.08 19.37 -1.34
C SER A 147 -3.56 18.68 -0.07
N ARG A 148 -4.09 19.03 1.11
CA ARG A 148 -3.76 18.31 2.35
C ARG A 148 -4.35 16.91 2.36
N CYS A 149 -5.59 16.77 1.90
CA CYS A 149 -6.23 15.46 1.69
C CYS A 149 -5.44 14.63 0.69
N GLN A 150 -5.12 15.17 -0.48
CA GLN A 150 -4.32 14.51 -1.51
C GLN A 150 -3.00 13.98 -0.93
N ARG A 151 -2.23 14.82 -0.22
CA ARG A 151 -0.98 14.37 0.42
C ARG A 151 -1.21 13.24 1.42
N ALA A 152 -2.33 13.20 2.15
CA ALA A 152 -2.70 12.08 3.02
C ALA A 152 -2.98 10.82 2.21
N ALA A 153 -3.85 10.91 1.20
CA ALA A 153 -4.19 9.80 0.33
C ALA A 153 -2.92 9.18 -0.33
N LEU A 154 -2.00 10.02 -0.81
CA LEU A 154 -0.73 9.55 -1.38
C LEU A 154 0.19 8.91 -0.32
N ALA A 155 0.14 9.35 0.94
CA ALA A 155 0.86 8.69 2.03
C ALA A 155 0.31 7.28 2.26
N CYS A 156 -1.01 7.14 2.40
CA CYS A 156 -1.69 5.86 2.56
C CYS A 156 -1.30 4.88 1.45
N ASN A 157 -1.36 5.37 0.21
CA ASN A 157 -1.03 4.58 -0.96
C ASN A 157 0.44 4.13 -1.02
N ASP A 158 1.38 5.02 -0.64
CA ASP A 158 2.82 4.70 -0.62
C ASP A 158 3.16 3.69 0.50
N ASP A 159 2.47 3.80 1.65
CA ASP A 159 2.63 2.90 2.78
C ASP A 159 2.07 1.50 2.47
N ALA A 160 0.88 1.41 1.84
CA ALA A 160 0.31 0.15 1.35
C ALA A 160 1.24 -0.54 0.33
N ALA A 161 1.79 0.21 -0.63
CA ALA A 161 2.76 -0.31 -1.59
C ALA A 161 4.06 -0.80 -0.92
N LEU A 162 4.48 -0.16 0.18
CA LEU A 162 5.65 -0.58 0.94
C LEU A 162 5.37 -1.88 1.69
N VAL A 163 4.25 -1.99 2.39
CA VAL A 163 3.86 -3.18 3.17
C VAL A 163 3.66 -4.38 2.23
N ALA A 164 3.04 -4.20 1.07
CA ALA A 164 2.94 -5.24 0.05
C ALA A 164 4.31 -5.79 -0.40
N ALA A 165 5.36 -4.97 -0.37
CA ALA A 165 6.71 -5.37 -0.76
C ALA A 165 7.61 -5.78 0.42
N ALA A 166 7.22 -5.42 1.64
CA ALA A 166 7.94 -5.66 2.88
C ALA A 166 6.93 -5.67 4.04
N PRO A 167 6.25 -6.79 4.29
CA PRO A 167 5.19 -6.86 5.31
C PRO A 167 5.65 -6.41 6.70
N ARG A 168 6.92 -6.66 7.03
CA ARG A 168 7.55 -6.23 8.29
C ARG A 168 8.06 -4.79 8.29
N ALA A 169 7.72 -3.97 7.31
CA ALA A 169 8.20 -2.59 7.21
C ALA A 169 7.81 -1.75 8.43
N ALA A 170 6.58 -1.90 8.94
CA ALA A 170 6.09 -1.15 10.09
C ALA A 170 6.92 -1.47 11.35
N ASP A 171 7.07 -2.75 11.70
CA ASP A 171 7.93 -3.22 12.81
C ASP A 171 9.37 -2.70 12.67
N LEU A 172 9.99 -2.91 11.51
CA LEU A 172 11.37 -2.51 11.28
C LEU A 172 11.56 -0.99 11.38
N LEU A 173 10.57 -0.18 10.99
CA LEU A 173 10.62 1.27 11.17
C LEU A 173 10.39 1.66 12.62
N ALA A 174 9.44 1.04 13.32
CA ALA A 174 9.16 1.28 14.73
C ALA A 174 10.39 1.01 15.60
N ARG A 175 11.11 -0.07 15.32
CA ARG A 175 12.40 -0.41 15.99
C ARG A 175 13.51 0.61 15.73
N LEU A 176 13.40 1.41 14.67
CA LEU A 176 14.28 2.56 14.41
C LEU A 176 13.78 3.87 15.07
N GLY A 177 12.68 3.83 15.82
CA GLY A 177 12.01 5.01 16.36
C GLY A 177 11.32 5.86 15.29
N LEU A 178 10.82 5.22 14.23
CA LEU A 178 10.15 5.87 13.09
C LEU A 178 8.73 5.30 12.94
N ALA A 179 7.74 6.17 12.77
CA ALA A 179 6.42 5.75 12.35
C ALA A 179 6.39 5.56 10.82
N LEU A 180 5.76 4.47 10.37
CA LEU A 180 5.34 4.34 8.98
C LEU A 180 4.10 5.20 8.74
N ASP A 181 3.10 5.05 9.61
CA ASP A 181 1.83 5.77 9.53
C ASP A 181 1.92 7.16 10.16
N ASP A 182 2.12 8.17 9.32
CA ASP A 182 1.98 9.58 9.71
C ASP A 182 0.56 10.13 9.42
N GLY A 183 -0.35 9.31 8.85
CA GLY A 183 -1.60 9.75 8.22
C GLY A 183 -2.90 9.10 8.73
N GLY A 184 -2.80 8.16 9.67
CA GLY A 184 -3.95 7.36 10.14
C GLY A 184 -4.46 6.35 9.10
N CYS A 185 -3.72 6.17 8.01
CA CYS A 185 -4.09 5.34 6.88
C CYS A 185 -4.00 3.86 7.19
N VAL A 186 -3.08 3.54 8.10
CA VAL A 186 -2.72 2.19 8.47
C VAL A 186 -3.49 1.78 9.73
N ARG A 187 -4.18 2.73 10.37
CA ARG A 187 -5.17 2.48 11.43
C ARG A 187 -6.56 2.09 10.90
N ALA A 188 -6.76 1.98 9.60
CA ALA A 188 -8.01 1.49 8.99
C ALA A 188 -7.79 0.19 8.18
N SER A 189 -6.59 -0.38 8.22
CA SER A 189 -6.25 -1.63 7.52
C SER A 189 -5.00 -2.34 8.11
N LEU A 190 -4.64 -2.09 9.37
CA LEU A 190 -3.70 -2.95 10.08
C LEU A 190 -4.15 -3.16 11.51
N CYS A 191 -4.23 -4.44 11.82
CA CYS A 191 -3.96 -5.03 13.09
C CYS A 191 -3.15 -4.20 14.10
N GLY A 192 -3.72 -4.08 15.29
CA GLY A 192 -3.19 -3.39 16.46
C GLY A 192 -3.73 -1.96 16.60
N ASN A 193 -4.87 -1.62 15.98
CA ASN A 193 -5.48 -0.31 16.06
C ASN A 193 -6.52 -0.17 17.20
N GLY A 194 -6.92 -1.28 17.82
CA GLY A 194 -7.93 -1.41 18.87
C GLY A 194 -9.38 -1.44 18.37
N GLN A 195 -9.58 -1.68 17.08
CA GLN A 195 -10.88 -1.85 16.41
C GLN A 195 -10.82 -3.11 15.55
N LEU A 196 -11.88 -3.92 15.61
CA LEU A 196 -11.99 -5.08 14.75
C LEU A 196 -12.36 -4.64 13.32
N ASP A 197 -11.38 -4.66 12.40
CA ASP A 197 -11.56 -4.30 10.99
C ASP A 197 -11.89 -5.54 10.12
N ASP A 198 -12.38 -5.32 8.88
CA ASP A 198 -12.72 -6.41 7.96
C ASP A 198 -11.49 -7.27 7.60
N GLY A 199 -11.53 -8.55 7.99
CA GLY A 199 -10.45 -9.51 7.78
C GLY A 199 -9.56 -9.76 9.00
N GLU A 200 -9.84 -9.10 10.12
CA GLU A 200 -9.25 -9.40 11.43
C GLU A 200 -10.15 -10.37 12.21
N GLU A 201 -9.53 -11.26 12.97
CA GLU A 201 -10.24 -12.14 13.90
C GLU A 201 -10.40 -11.44 15.26
N CYS A 202 -9.41 -10.63 15.64
CA CYS A 202 -9.42 -9.82 16.85
C CYS A 202 -8.46 -8.62 16.75
N ASP A 203 -8.59 -7.61 17.63
CA ASP A 203 -7.65 -6.49 17.74
C ASP A 203 -7.63 -5.89 19.16
N ASP A 204 -6.61 -6.27 19.96
CA ASP A 204 -6.34 -5.72 21.30
C ASP A 204 -5.53 -4.41 21.26
N GLY A 205 -5.38 -3.81 20.08
CA GLY A 205 -4.63 -2.60 19.86
C GLY A 205 -3.14 -2.80 20.12
N SER A 206 -2.56 -1.90 20.91
CA SER A 206 -1.16 -2.01 21.33
C SER A 206 -0.88 -3.20 22.26
N ALA A 207 -1.91 -3.91 22.71
CA ALA A 207 -1.77 -5.08 23.57
C ALA A 207 -1.67 -6.40 22.79
N ASN A 208 -1.77 -6.37 21.45
CA ASN A 208 -1.46 -7.54 20.63
C ASN A 208 -0.05 -8.05 20.95
N SER A 209 0.11 -9.36 21.06
CA SER A 209 1.34 -10.01 21.49
C SER A 209 1.43 -11.41 20.89
N ASP A 210 2.63 -11.86 20.53
CA ASP A 210 2.89 -13.26 20.13
C ASP A 210 3.54 -14.07 21.27
N THR A 211 3.51 -13.54 22.50
CA THR A 211 4.23 -14.12 23.66
C THR A 211 3.47 -14.05 24.97
N LEU A 212 2.40 -13.24 25.02
CA LEU A 212 1.53 -13.16 26.17
C LEU A 212 0.28 -13.96 25.85
N ALA A 213 -0.15 -14.74 26.84
CA ALA A 213 -1.36 -15.54 26.76
C ALA A 213 -2.60 -14.65 26.65
N ASP A 214 -3.60 -15.14 25.92
CA ASP A 214 -4.93 -14.58 25.75
C ASP A 214 -4.93 -13.18 25.13
N HIS A 215 -4.00 -12.96 24.20
CA HIS A 215 -3.88 -11.71 23.44
C HIS A 215 -3.92 -11.99 21.95
N CYS A 216 -4.56 -11.10 21.21
CA CYS A 216 -4.47 -11.08 19.75
C CYS A 216 -3.03 -11.18 19.29
N ARG A 217 -2.79 -12.02 18.28
CA ARG A 217 -1.47 -12.09 17.66
C ARG A 217 -1.17 -10.79 16.95
N THR A 218 0.12 -10.50 16.74
CA THR A 218 0.53 -9.23 16.11
C THR A 218 0.14 -9.13 14.63
N ASP A 219 -0.43 -10.21 14.09
CA ASP A 219 -1.09 -10.25 12.79
C ASP A 219 -2.63 -10.21 12.82
N CYS A 220 -3.24 -10.15 14.00
CA CYS A 220 -4.69 -10.07 14.28
C CYS A 220 -5.47 -11.32 13.90
N SER A 221 -4.76 -12.44 13.95
CA SER A 221 -5.38 -13.72 14.23
C SER A 221 -5.72 -13.82 15.72
N ASP A 222 -6.80 -14.55 16.00
CA ASP A 222 -7.06 -15.04 17.34
C ASP A 222 -5.89 -15.97 17.77
N PRO A 223 -5.60 -16.06 19.08
CA PRO A 223 -4.70 -17.09 19.58
C PRO A 223 -5.13 -18.49 19.11
N TRP A 224 -4.17 -19.32 18.69
CA TRP A 224 -4.48 -20.61 18.09
C TRP A 224 -3.47 -21.71 18.41
N CYS A 225 -4.00 -22.93 18.51
CA CYS A 225 -3.23 -24.10 18.87
C CYS A 225 -2.12 -24.39 17.84
N GLY A 226 -0.88 -24.28 18.30
CA GLY A 226 0.34 -24.38 17.51
C GLY A 226 1.12 -23.08 17.38
N ASP A 227 0.66 -21.97 17.98
CA ASP A 227 1.35 -20.67 17.93
C ASP A 227 2.52 -20.56 18.94
N GLY A 228 2.68 -21.54 19.83
CA GLY A 228 3.77 -21.61 20.80
C GLY A 228 3.52 -20.86 22.12
N VAL A 229 2.33 -20.30 22.32
CA VAL A 229 1.87 -19.67 23.56
C VAL A 229 0.65 -20.43 24.07
N VAL A 230 0.59 -20.74 25.37
CA VAL A 230 -0.62 -21.37 25.92
C VAL A 230 -1.65 -20.29 26.16
N ASP A 231 -2.82 -20.37 25.50
CA ASP A 231 -3.94 -19.42 25.63
C ASP A 231 -5.18 -20.05 26.31
N PRO A 232 -5.26 -20.05 27.66
CA PRO A 232 -6.37 -20.65 28.40
C PRO A 232 -7.73 -20.03 28.09
N GLY A 233 -7.77 -18.76 27.72
CA GLY A 233 -8.97 -18.04 27.27
C GLY A 233 -9.56 -18.62 25.98
N ASN A 234 -8.70 -19.19 25.13
CA ASN A 234 -9.08 -19.89 23.89
C ASN A 234 -9.29 -21.40 24.11
N GLY A 235 -9.24 -21.85 25.37
CA GLY A 235 -9.49 -23.23 25.77
C GLY A 235 -8.26 -24.14 25.67
N GLU A 236 -7.07 -23.58 25.47
CA GLU A 236 -5.84 -24.36 25.42
C GLU A 236 -5.31 -24.67 26.81
N GLU A 237 -4.77 -25.87 26.98
CA GLU A 237 -4.16 -26.27 28.24
C GLU A 237 -2.66 -26.57 28.13
N CYS A 238 -2.14 -26.61 26.90
CA CYS A 238 -0.76 -26.97 26.61
C CYS A 238 -0.34 -26.54 25.20
N GLU A 239 0.97 -26.38 25.01
CA GLU A 239 1.65 -26.13 23.74
C GLU A 239 3.00 -26.85 23.74
N PRO A 240 3.55 -27.26 22.58
CA PRO A 240 2.93 -27.32 21.26
C PRO A 240 2.01 -28.55 21.08
N PRO A 241 1.14 -28.55 20.04
CA PRO A 241 0.23 -29.67 19.77
C PRO A 241 0.98 -30.95 19.37
N GLY A 242 0.33 -32.09 19.60
CA GLY A 242 0.81 -33.40 19.15
C GLY A 242 1.99 -33.95 19.95
N THR A 243 2.26 -33.43 21.14
CA THR A 243 3.28 -33.97 22.05
C THR A 243 2.73 -35.14 22.88
N LEU A 244 3.60 -35.75 23.70
CA LEU A 244 3.21 -36.85 24.59
C LEU A 244 2.14 -36.43 25.62
N LEU A 245 2.12 -35.15 25.99
CA LEU A 245 1.22 -34.61 27.01
C LEU A 245 0.15 -33.68 26.42
N CYS A 246 0.30 -33.24 25.16
CA CYS A 246 -0.62 -32.33 24.49
C CYS A 246 -1.19 -32.98 23.22
N ASP A 247 -2.51 -32.97 23.04
CA ASP A 247 -3.13 -33.47 21.82
C ASP A 247 -3.09 -32.47 20.65
N ALA A 248 -3.80 -32.77 19.56
CA ALA A 248 -3.78 -31.92 18.37
C ALA A 248 -4.67 -30.68 18.51
N ASP A 249 -5.53 -30.65 19.53
CA ASP A 249 -6.45 -29.57 19.84
C ASP A 249 -6.00 -28.83 21.13
N CYS A 250 -4.71 -28.94 21.46
CA CYS A 250 -4.05 -28.33 22.61
C CYS A 250 -4.68 -28.66 23.97
N GLN A 251 -5.24 -29.87 24.10
CA GLN A 251 -5.74 -30.39 25.36
C GLN A 251 -4.73 -31.33 26.01
N ASN A 252 -4.65 -31.31 27.35
CA ASN A 252 -3.78 -32.24 28.04
C ASN A 252 -4.29 -33.68 27.89
N ARG A 253 -3.42 -34.56 27.40
CA ARG A 253 -3.69 -36.00 27.26
C ARG A 253 -3.65 -36.78 28.58
N LEU A 254 -3.69 -36.10 29.73
CA LEU A 254 -3.50 -36.70 31.05
C LEU A 254 -4.36 -37.97 31.23
N PRO A 255 -3.75 -39.16 31.29
CA PRO A 255 -4.44 -40.35 31.73
C PRO A 255 -4.05 -40.57 33.18
N LEU A 256 -4.76 -39.94 34.12
CA LEU A 256 -4.76 -40.38 35.51
C LEU A 256 -6.13 -40.95 35.88
N GLY A 257 -6.46 -42.05 35.20
CA GLY A 257 -7.31 -43.12 35.73
C GLY A 257 -6.48 -44.40 35.85
N PRO A 258 -6.68 -45.23 36.90
CA PRO A 258 -5.73 -46.30 37.22
C PRO A 258 -5.91 -47.52 36.30
N LEU A 259 -4.77 -48.03 35.81
CA LEU A 259 -4.51 -49.39 35.34
C LEU A 259 -5.19 -49.87 34.03
N GLY A 260 -4.35 -50.11 33.02
CA GLY A 260 -4.50 -51.26 32.13
C GLY A 260 -4.49 -50.95 30.64
N GLY A 261 -3.34 -51.11 29.98
CA GLY A 261 -3.30 -51.28 28.53
C GLY A 261 -1.99 -50.83 27.88
N LEU A 262 -1.04 -51.76 27.74
CA LEU A 262 0.11 -51.60 26.85
C LEU A 262 -0.37 -51.59 25.39
N VAL A 263 -0.58 -50.42 24.80
CA VAL A 263 -0.71 -50.30 23.34
C VAL A 263 0.68 -50.09 22.76
N ARG A 264 1.24 -51.16 22.17
CA ARG A 264 2.42 -51.05 21.30
C ARG A 264 1.96 -50.53 19.93
N VAL A 265 2.20 -49.27 19.65
CA VAL A 265 2.15 -48.77 18.27
C VAL A 265 3.49 -49.09 17.62
N ARG A 266 3.47 -49.93 16.58
CA ARG A 266 4.62 -50.11 15.69
C ARG A 266 4.73 -48.84 14.83
N ALA A 267 5.82 -48.09 15.01
CA ALA A 267 6.24 -47.10 14.04
C ALA A 267 6.52 -47.82 12.71
N ALA A 268 5.68 -47.58 11.70
CA ALA A 268 5.97 -47.94 10.33
C ALA A 268 6.96 -46.89 9.79
N ALA A 269 8.17 -47.34 9.44
CA ALA A 269 9.13 -46.51 8.74
C ALA A 269 8.58 -46.17 7.35
N ALA A 270 8.27 -44.89 7.13
CA ALA A 270 8.05 -44.34 5.79
C ALA A 270 9.41 -44.24 5.06
N PRO A 271 9.44 -44.40 3.72
CA PRO A 271 10.67 -44.34 2.96
C PRO A 271 11.24 -42.93 2.99
N ALA A 272 12.57 -42.84 3.16
CA ALA A 272 13.32 -41.60 3.15
C ALA A 272 13.21 -40.93 1.76
N VAL A 273 12.25 -40.01 1.64
CA VAL A 273 12.35 -38.89 0.72
C VAL A 273 13.34 -37.93 1.37
N ALA A 274 14.34 -37.46 0.60
CA ALA A 274 15.26 -36.44 1.06
C ALA A 274 14.46 -35.15 1.38
N GLN A 275 14.06 -35.01 2.65
CA GLN A 275 13.58 -33.76 3.19
C GLN A 275 14.77 -32.81 3.19
N ALA A 276 14.68 -31.74 2.40
CA ALA A 276 15.43 -30.54 2.70
C ALA A 276 15.11 -30.19 4.15
N ASP A 277 16.14 -29.90 4.93
CA ASP A 277 16.05 -29.59 6.35
C ASP A 277 15.13 -28.37 6.56
N GLU A 278 13.84 -28.61 6.79
CA GLU A 278 12.82 -27.60 7.10
C GLU A 278 13.04 -26.94 8.47
N THR A 279 14.04 -27.41 9.24
CA THR A 279 14.41 -26.84 10.55
C THR A 279 15.59 -25.86 10.48
N ALA A 280 16.25 -25.73 9.32
CA ALA A 280 17.35 -24.78 9.16
C ALA A 280 16.79 -23.36 8.90
N ALA A 281 16.85 -22.50 9.91
CA ALA A 281 16.60 -21.07 9.77
C ALA A 281 17.46 -20.49 8.63
N ALA A 282 16.85 -19.75 7.70
CA ALA A 282 17.60 -19.09 6.64
C ALA A 282 18.65 -18.16 7.26
N PRO A 283 19.86 -18.08 6.68
CA PRO A 283 20.83 -17.12 7.15
C PRO A 283 20.20 -15.71 7.05
N PRO A 284 20.29 -14.87 8.10
CA PRO A 284 19.68 -13.54 8.12
C PRO A 284 20.07 -12.68 6.90
N GLU A 285 21.27 -12.91 6.36
CA GLU A 285 21.75 -12.27 5.14
C GLU A 285 20.95 -12.64 3.89
N ALA A 286 20.46 -13.88 3.78
CA ALA A 286 19.61 -14.32 2.66
C ALA A 286 18.22 -13.68 2.73
N LEU A 287 17.60 -13.64 3.92
CA LEU A 287 16.35 -12.90 4.16
C LEU A 287 16.51 -11.42 3.79
N ALA A 288 17.58 -10.79 4.27
CA ALA A 288 17.90 -9.40 3.96
C ALA A 288 18.11 -9.15 2.45
N ALA A 289 18.83 -10.06 1.77
CA ALA A 289 19.10 -9.97 0.34
C ALA A 289 17.82 -10.11 -0.50
N CYS A 290 16.95 -11.07 -0.15
CA CYS A 290 15.66 -11.29 -0.77
C CYS A 290 14.73 -10.08 -0.55
N GLN A 291 14.55 -9.66 0.70
CA GLN A 291 13.74 -8.48 1.06
C GLN A 291 14.19 -7.22 0.30
N GLN A 292 15.50 -7.01 0.18
CA GLN A 292 16.03 -5.88 -0.58
C GLN A 292 15.78 -6.01 -2.09
N ALA A 293 15.81 -7.23 -2.65
CA ALA A 293 15.48 -7.46 -4.05
C ALA A 293 14.00 -7.12 -4.31
N ILE A 294 13.10 -7.57 -3.44
CA ILE A 294 11.66 -7.28 -3.52
C ILE A 294 11.42 -5.76 -3.45
N LEU A 295 11.96 -5.07 -2.45
CA LEU A 295 11.80 -3.61 -2.30
C LEU A 295 12.30 -2.82 -3.52
N ARG A 296 13.42 -3.23 -4.13
CA ARG A 296 13.95 -2.58 -5.34
C ARG A 296 13.06 -2.84 -6.55
N GLY A 297 12.59 -4.07 -6.72
CA GLY A 297 11.68 -4.44 -7.81
C GLY A 297 10.36 -3.71 -7.68
N ALA A 298 9.77 -3.70 -6.49
CA ALA A 298 8.52 -3.03 -6.15
C ALA A 298 8.58 -1.52 -6.46
N ARG A 299 9.62 -0.81 -5.98
CA ARG A 299 9.75 0.63 -6.29
C ARG A 299 9.87 0.91 -7.78
N ARG A 300 10.65 0.10 -8.48
CA ARG A 300 10.81 0.25 -9.94
C ARG A 300 9.50 -0.03 -10.67
N LEU A 301 8.74 -1.03 -10.23
CA LEU A 301 7.43 -1.36 -10.80
C LEU A 301 6.46 -0.22 -10.55
N PHE A 302 6.29 0.21 -9.29
CA PHE A 302 5.43 1.31 -8.91
C PHE A 302 5.70 2.59 -9.73
N ASP A 303 6.96 3.05 -9.78
CA ASP A 303 7.30 4.28 -10.49
C ASP A 303 7.15 4.16 -12.01
N ARG A 304 7.38 2.96 -12.58
CA ARG A 304 7.25 2.73 -14.02
C ARG A 304 5.84 2.40 -14.49
N THR A 305 4.94 2.01 -13.59
CA THR A 305 3.51 1.88 -13.91
C THR A 305 2.82 3.23 -13.74
N ARG A 306 2.99 3.88 -12.58
CA ARG A 306 2.30 5.13 -12.24
C ARG A 306 2.62 6.28 -13.20
N ARG A 307 3.91 6.56 -13.43
CA ARG A 307 4.31 7.76 -14.19
C ARG A 307 3.85 7.77 -15.65
N PRO A 308 3.97 6.67 -16.43
CA PRO A 308 3.38 6.62 -17.76
C PRO A 308 1.87 6.79 -17.75
N LEU A 309 1.17 6.19 -16.77
CA LEU A 309 -0.28 6.30 -16.65
C LEU A 309 -0.71 7.74 -16.36
N GLU A 310 -0.11 8.39 -15.36
CA GLU A 310 -0.34 9.82 -15.06
C GLU A 310 -0.09 10.72 -16.29
N ARG A 311 1.00 10.48 -17.03
CA ARG A 311 1.28 11.25 -18.24
C ARG A 311 0.25 11.01 -19.34
N CYS A 312 -0.31 9.81 -19.43
CA CYS A 312 -1.34 9.54 -20.40
C CYS A 312 -2.66 10.21 -20.01
N VAL A 313 -3.09 10.04 -18.76
CA VAL A 313 -4.30 10.67 -18.22
C VAL A 313 -4.22 12.19 -18.31
N ALA A 314 -3.07 12.80 -17.99
CA ALA A 314 -2.88 14.25 -18.16
C ALA A 314 -2.98 14.72 -19.63
N ARG A 315 -2.69 13.85 -20.62
CA ARG A 315 -2.94 14.16 -22.04
C ARG A 315 -4.42 14.06 -22.38
N LEU A 316 -5.13 13.09 -21.82
CA LEU A 316 -6.59 13.00 -21.96
C LEU A 316 -7.27 14.23 -21.36
N ALA A 317 -6.89 14.62 -20.14
CA ALA A 317 -7.37 15.85 -19.50
C ALA A 317 -7.14 17.09 -20.39
N HIS A 318 -5.98 17.18 -21.03
CA HIS A 318 -5.71 18.24 -21.99
C HIS A 318 -6.63 18.21 -23.24
N CYS A 319 -7.06 17.03 -23.69
CA CYS A 319 -8.01 16.92 -24.80
C CYS A 319 -9.42 17.33 -24.39
N PHE A 320 -9.86 16.94 -23.18
CA PHE A 320 -11.19 17.27 -22.66
C PHE A 320 -11.34 18.76 -22.32
N VAL A 321 -10.35 19.34 -21.65
CA VAL A 321 -10.39 20.73 -21.16
C VAL A 321 -9.72 21.73 -22.13
N GLY A 322 -9.00 21.23 -23.13
CA GLY A 322 -8.25 22.04 -24.09
C GLY A 322 -9.04 22.52 -25.33
N PRO A 323 -8.38 23.25 -26.25
CA PRO A 323 -9.01 23.85 -27.44
C PRO A 323 -9.61 22.87 -28.42
N ASP A 324 -9.20 21.61 -28.34
CA ASP A 324 -9.69 20.56 -29.21
C ASP A 324 -11.00 19.94 -28.71
N GLY A 325 -11.49 20.32 -27.51
CA GLY A 325 -12.84 20.03 -27.01
C GLY A 325 -13.29 18.57 -27.16
N GLY A 326 -12.41 17.62 -26.84
CA GLY A 326 -12.71 16.19 -27.00
C GLY A 326 -12.79 15.72 -28.45
N SER A 327 -12.15 16.40 -29.41
CA SER A 327 -12.13 15.93 -30.80
C SER A 327 -11.60 14.49 -30.89
N ASP A 328 -12.25 13.68 -31.73
CA ASP A 328 -11.88 12.28 -31.96
C ASP A 328 -10.39 12.11 -32.28
N ALA A 329 -9.78 13.09 -32.96
CA ALA A 329 -8.36 13.11 -33.29
C ALA A 329 -7.45 13.30 -32.07
N CYS A 330 -7.82 14.20 -31.13
CA CYS A 330 -7.07 14.40 -29.89
C CYS A 330 -7.20 13.18 -28.99
N LEU A 331 -8.42 12.67 -28.80
CA LEU A 331 -8.69 11.50 -27.97
C LEU A 331 -7.97 10.26 -28.51
N ALA A 332 -8.04 9.98 -29.81
CA ALA A 332 -7.33 8.85 -30.42
C ALA A 332 -5.80 8.94 -30.21
N HIS A 333 -5.22 10.14 -30.28
CA HIS A 333 -3.79 10.34 -30.02
C HIS A 333 -3.43 10.18 -28.53
N ALA A 334 -4.32 10.59 -27.63
CA ALA A 334 -4.13 10.52 -26.20
C ALA A 334 -4.35 9.10 -25.62
N THR A 335 -5.25 8.29 -26.19
CA THR A 335 -5.59 6.94 -25.71
C THR A 335 -4.53 5.88 -26.02
N ALA A 336 -3.85 5.96 -27.17
CA ALA A 336 -2.85 4.96 -27.57
C ALA A 336 -1.69 4.78 -26.55
N PRO A 337 -1.13 5.86 -25.95
CA PRO A 337 -0.21 5.72 -24.83
C PRO A 337 -0.78 4.99 -23.61
N CYS A 338 -2.07 5.16 -23.28
CA CYS A 338 -2.71 4.55 -22.11
C CYS A 338 -2.80 3.03 -22.28
N GLN A 339 -3.20 2.57 -23.47
CA GLN A 339 -3.20 1.13 -23.83
C GLN A 339 -1.80 0.51 -23.70
N ALA A 340 -0.76 1.24 -24.12
CA ALA A 340 0.62 0.75 -24.02
C ALA A 340 1.08 0.57 -22.56
N VAL A 341 0.56 1.37 -21.61
CA VAL A 341 0.91 1.24 -20.19
C VAL A 341 0.46 -0.10 -19.61
N VAL A 342 -0.72 -0.61 -20.00
CA VAL A 342 -1.26 -1.89 -19.51
C VAL A 342 -0.31 -3.04 -19.88
N ALA A 343 0.09 -3.11 -21.15
CA ALA A 343 1.03 -4.13 -21.61
C ALA A 343 2.43 -3.95 -20.99
N GLU A 344 2.89 -2.71 -20.81
CA GLU A 344 4.18 -2.43 -20.17
C GLU A 344 4.18 -2.84 -18.69
N ARG A 345 3.10 -2.59 -17.93
CA ARG A 345 2.93 -2.98 -16.52
C ARG A 345 3.15 -4.48 -16.34
N ASP A 346 2.47 -5.30 -17.13
CA ASP A 346 2.55 -6.76 -17.00
C ASP A 346 3.93 -7.30 -17.40
N ALA A 347 4.54 -6.76 -18.45
CA ALA A 347 5.92 -7.08 -18.82
C ALA A 347 6.92 -6.66 -17.72
N LEU A 348 6.72 -5.48 -17.10
CA LEU A 348 7.55 -5.00 -16.01
C LEU A 348 7.45 -5.89 -14.77
N ARG A 349 6.25 -6.36 -14.43
CA ARG A 349 5.98 -7.28 -13.31
C ARG A 349 6.68 -8.62 -13.53
N GLY A 350 6.46 -9.29 -14.66
CA GLY A 350 7.12 -10.56 -14.97
C GLY A 350 8.65 -10.45 -14.94
N ALA A 351 9.19 -9.36 -15.50
CA ALA A 351 10.62 -9.10 -15.46
C ALA A 351 11.13 -8.77 -14.04
N ALA A 352 10.30 -8.17 -13.17
CA ALA A 352 10.64 -7.94 -11.77
C ALA A 352 10.71 -9.25 -10.99
N VAL A 353 9.73 -10.16 -11.17
CA VAL A 353 9.75 -11.51 -10.57
C VAL A 353 11.04 -12.24 -10.98
N GLY A 354 11.34 -12.31 -12.28
CA GLY A 354 12.53 -13.01 -12.78
C GLY A 354 13.86 -12.45 -12.27
N ARG A 355 13.96 -11.14 -12.00
CA ARG A 355 15.15 -10.53 -11.38
C ARG A 355 15.25 -10.77 -9.87
N THR A 356 14.12 -11.05 -9.22
CA THR A 356 14.01 -11.16 -7.76
C THR A 356 14.29 -12.58 -7.30
N LEU A 357 13.73 -13.57 -7.98
CA LEU A 357 13.83 -14.98 -7.56
C LEU A 357 15.26 -15.49 -7.35
N PRO A 358 16.25 -15.18 -8.22
CA PRO A 358 17.62 -15.59 -7.97
C PRO A 358 18.22 -15.04 -6.67
N ARG A 359 17.71 -13.91 -6.16
CA ARG A 359 18.14 -13.30 -4.89
C ARG A 359 17.42 -13.88 -3.68
N CYS A 360 16.36 -14.65 -3.91
CA CYS A 360 15.58 -15.35 -2.90
C CYS A 360 15.84 -16.87 -2.92
N ALA A 361 16.79 -17.35 -3.72
CA ALA A 361 17.02 -18.78 -3.93
C ALA A 361 17.38 -19.57 -2.65
N ALA A 362 17.90 -18.88 -1.62
CA ALA A 362 18.23 -19.46 -0.31
C ALA A 362 17.12 -19.27 0.74
N VAL A 363 15.95 -18.75 0.36
CA VAL A 363 14.80 -18.52 1.24
C VAL A 363 13.68 -19.45 0.80
N SER A 364 13.21 -20.32 1.70
CA SER A 364 12.11 -21.24 1.40
C SER A 364 10.77 -20.50 1.34
N PRO A 365 9.74 -21.07 0.69
CA PRO A 365 8.39 -20.50 0.73
C PRO A 365 7.86 -20.31 2.16
N ALA A 366 8.10 -21.25 3.07
CA ALA A 366 7.73 -21.12 4.47
C ALA A 366 8.38 -19.88 5.13
N GLN A 367 9.66 -19.62 4.85
CA GLN A 367 10.38 -18.45 5.38
C GLN A 367 9.97 -17.13 4.72
N LEU A 368 9.43 -17.15 3.50
CA LEU A 368 8.81 -15.97 2.91
C LEU A 368 7.51 -15.63 3.66
N LEU A 369 6.72 -16.63 4.02
CA LEU A 369 5.42 -16.46 4.64
C LEU A 369 5.52 -16.14 6.14
N ASP A 370 6.47 -16.75 6.85
CA ASP A 370 6.65 -16.64 8.31
C ASP A 370 6.76 -15.18 8.79
N PRO A 371 5.82 -14.71 9.66
CA PRO A 371 5.82 -13.35 10.20
C PRO A 371 6.87 -13.11 11.30
N ALA A 372 7.27 -14.15 12.04
CA ALA A 372 8.11 -14.05 13.22
C ALA A 372 9.60 -14.14 12.86
N GLY A 373 10.01 -15.22 12.19
CA GLY A 373 11.39 -15.49 11.80
C GLY A 373 11.71 -15.16 10.34
N GLY A 374 10.68 -14.92 9.53
CA GLY A 374 10.77 -14.74 8.09
C GLY A 374 10.48 -13.32 7.59
N LEU A 375 10.01 -13.24 6.33
CA LEU A 375 9.66 -11.98 5.67
C LEU A 375 8.20 -11.54 5.87
N GLY A 376 7.33 -12.40 6.39
CA GLY A 376 5.95 -12.07 6.77
C GLY A 376 4.94 -11.92 5.63
N PHE A 377 5.15 -12.57 4.49
CA PHE A 377 4.24 -12.47 3.34
C PHE A 377 2.93 -13.26 3.49
N ALA A 378 2.65 -13.92 4.63
CA ALA A 378 1.43 -14.69 4.84
C ALA A 378 0.16 -13.91 4.47
N ARG A 379 -0.02 -12.69 5.01
CA ARG A 379 -1.20 -11.84 4.71
C ARG A 379 -1.27 -11.42 3.25
N THR A 380 -0.14 -10.98 2.67
CA THR A 380 -0.10 -10.63 1.24
C THR A 380 -0.47 -11.83 0.37
N ALA A 381 0.06 -13.01 0.69
CA ALA A 381 -0.23 -14.25 -0.02
C ALA A 381 -1.71 -14.66 0.10
N ALA A 382 -2.32 -14.50 1.28
CA ALA A 382 -3.74 -14.79 1.49
C ALA A 382 -4.68 -13.97 0.60
N SER A 383 -4.28 -12.73 0.24
CA SER A 383 -5.06 -11.87 -0.67
C SER A 383 -5.03 -12.30 -2.14
N CYS A 384 -4.24 -13.31 -2.50
CA CYS A 384 -4.03 -13.71 -3.89
C CYS A 384 -4.72 -15.03 -4.27
N PRO A 385 -5.33 -15.09 -5.47
CA PRO A 385 -5.98 -16.30 -5.94
C PRO A 385 -4.92 -17.32 -6.41
N PHE A 386 -4.42 -18.14 -5.48
CA PHE A 386 -3.62 -19.32 -5.82
C PHE A 386 -4.54 -20.48 -6.19
N PRO A 387 -4.15 -21.34 -7.16
CA PRO A 387 -4.91 -22.55 -7.45
C PRO A 387 -5.00 -23.44 -6.20
N ALA A 388 -6.19 -23.97 -5.90
CA ALA A 388 -6.53 -24.67 -4.66
C ALA A 388 -5.73 -25.95 -4.33
N ALA A 389 -4.76 -26.34 -5.17
CA ALA A 389 -3.95 -27.53 -4.98
C ALA A 389 -2.47 -27.16 -4.80
N GLY A 390 -2.08 -26.92 -3.54
CA GLY A 390 -0.69 -26.75 -3.11
C GLY A 390 -0.42 -25.42 -2.41
N ALA A 391 0.53 -25.41 -1.47
CA ALA A 391 1.05 -24.18 -0.88
C ALA A 391 1.76 -23.34 -1.97
N PRO A 392 1.63 -22.00 -1.96
CA PRO A 392 2.23 -21.14 -2.98
C PRO A 392 3.76 -21.25 -2.94
N GLY A 393 4.38 -21.32 -4.13
CA GLY A 393 5.83 -21.25 -4.26
C GLY A 393 6.36 -19.83 -4.07
N ALA A 394 7.68 -19.70 -3.93
CA ALA A 394 8.33 -18.39 -3.81
C ALA A 394 8.04 -17.45 -5.00
N ALA A 395 7.89 -18.01 -6.20
CA ALA A 395 7.49 -17.26 -7.39
C ALA A 395 6.08 -16.68 -7.27
N ASP A 396 5.16 -17.46 -6.72
CA ASP A 396 3.75 -17.07 -6.57
C ASP A 396 3.61 -15.96 -5.52
N VAL A 397 4.30 -16.08 -4.39
CA VAL A 397 4.33 -15.06 -3.33
C VAL A 397 4.94 -13.74 -3.84
N VAL A 398 6.07 -13.80 -4.57
CA VAL A 398 6.72 -12.61 -5.12
C VAL A 398 5.89 -11.98 -6.24
N ASP A 399 5.24 -12.77 -7.10
CA ASP A 399 4.31 -12.25 -8.12
C ASP A 399 3.10 -11.58 -7.47
N CYS A 400 2.53 -12.20 -6.45
CA CYS A 400 1.43 -11.66 -5.65
C CYS A 400 1.79 -10.28 -5.07
N ALA A 401 2.93 -10.18 -4.37
CA ALA A 401 3.43 -8.90 -3.85
C ALA A 401 3.57 -7.83 -4.94
N TYR A 402 4.12 -8.19 -6.11
CA TYR A 402 4.26 -7.25 -7.23
C TYR A 402 2.94 -6.90 -7.92
N ARG A 403 1.94 -7.77 -7.90
CA ARG A 403 0.59 -7.46 -8.35
C ARG A 403 -0.05 -6.42 -7.44
N THR A 404 0.04 -6.60 -6.12
CA THR A 404 -0.46 -5.61 -5.14
C THR A 404 0.25 -4.26 -5.30
N VAL A 405 1.57 -4.26 -5.56
CA VAL A 405 2.33 -3.02 -5.84
C VAL A 405 1.92 -2.36 -7.16
N ALA A 406 1.63 -3.14 -8.20
CA ALA A 406 1.12 -2.60 -9.47
C ALA A 406 -0.27 -1.97 -9.27
N CYS A 407 -1.14 -2.63 -8.49
CA CYS A 407 -2.43 -2.10 -8.09
C CYS A 407 -2.32 -0.79 -7.32
N ALA A 408 -1.43 -0.71 -6.33
CA ALA A 408 -1.16 0.54 -5.63
C ALA A 408 -0.64 1.64 -6.56
N ALA A 409 0.03 1.30 -7.67
CA ALA A 409 0.48 2.29 -8.64
C ALA A 409 -0.66 2.85 -9.49
N GLU A 410 -1.69 2.05 -9.79
CA GLU A 410 -2.93 2.47 -10.46
C GLU A 410 -3.77 3.33 -9.53
N ALA A 411 -4.00 2.86 -8.31
CA ALA A 411 -4.73 3.58 -7.26
C ALA A 411 -4.09 4.95 -6.94
N ALA A 412 -2.76 5.06 -7.06
CA ALA A 412 -2.06 6.34 -6.92
C ALA A 412 -2.49 7.36 -7.98
N VAL A 413 -2.84 6.94 -9.20
CA VAL A 413 -3.21 7.84 -10.29
C VAL A 413 -4.51 8.55 -9.99
N ALA A 414 -5.54 7.85 -9.50
CA ALA A 414 -6.80 8.47 -9.08
C ALA A 414 -6.60 9.48 -7.93
N ARG A 415 -5.64 9.24 -7.03
CA ARG A 415 -5.31 10.20 -5.95
C ARG A 415 -4.53 11.42 -6.45
N VAL A 416 -3.83 11.30 -7.57
CA VAL A 416 -3.10 12.44 -8.19
C VAL A 416 -4.01 13.22 -9.14
N ILE A 417 -4.86 12.52 -9.89
CA ILE A 417 -5.81 13.03 -10.87
C ILE A 417 -7.18 12.36 -10.57
N PRO A 418 -8.03 12.98 -9.75
CA PRO A 418 -9.31 12.38 -9.33
C PRO A 418 -10.21 11.93 -10.49
N SER A 419 -10.28 12.71 -11.56
CA SER A 419 -11.06 12.39 -12.77
C SER A 419 -10.44 11.30 -13.67
N ALA A 420 -9.34 10.65 -13.27
CA ALA A 420 -8.65 9.66 -14.09
C ALA A 420 -9.55 8.51 -14.54
N TYR A 421 -10.38 7.99 -13.64
CA TYR A 421 -11.27 6.87 -13.91
C TYR A 421 -12.30 7.24 -14.98
N GLY A 422 -13.08 8.30 -14.77
CA GLY A 422 -14.08 8.80 -15.73
C GLY A 422 -13.46 9.12 -17.10
N MET A 423 -12.34 9.84 -17.13
CA MET A 423 -11.67 10.18 -18.40
C MET A 423 -11.20 8.95 -19.20
N LEU A 424 -10.82 7.86 -18.52
CA LEU A 424 -10.44 6.62 -19.20
C LEU A 424 -11.67 5.87 -19.71
N GLY A 425 -12.77 5.87 -18.95
CA GLY A 425 -14.06 5.27 -19.34
C GLY A 425 -14.71 5.91 -20.57
N GLU A 426 -14.40 7.17 -20.85
CA GLU A 426 -14.82 7.87 -22.08
C GLU A 426 -14.00 7.48 -23.33
N THR A 427 -13.09 6.50 -23.21
CA THR A 427 -12.25 6.01 -24.33
C THR A 427 -12.56 4.55 -24.66
N ASP A 428 -11.88 3.99 -25.67
CA ASP A 428 -11.95 2.55 -25.97
C ASP A 428 -11.27 1.66 -24.89
N LEU A 429 -10.78 2.24 -23.79
CA LEU A 429 -10.26 1.51 -22.63
C LEU A 429 -11.37 1.31 -21.60
N ASP A 430 -11.57 0.07 -21.20
CA ASP A 430 -12.39 -0.27 -20.06
C ASP A 430 -11.49 -0.32 -18.80
N PRO A 431 -11.59 0.67 -17.88
CA PRO A 431 -10.74 0.72 -16.69
C PRO A 431 -10.97 -0.49 -15.77
N ASP A 432 -12.19 -1.02 -15.67
CA ASP A 432 -12.49 -2.15 -14.77
C ASP A 432 -11.76 -3.43 -15.16
N THR A 433 -11.58 -3.65 -16.47
CA THR A 433 -10.90 -4.84 -16.97
C THR A 433 -9.41 -4.63 -17.20
N THR A 434 -8.98 -3.43 -17.56
CA THR A 434 -7.58 -3.16 -17.95
C THR A 434 -6.74 -2.54 -16.83
N LEU A 435 -7.36 -1.79 -15.92
CA LEU A 435 -6.77 -1.09 -14.77
C LEU A 435 -7.63 -1.33 -13.52
N PRO A 436 -7.81 -2.58 -13.08
CA PRO A 436 -8.81 -2.98 -12.07
C PRO A 436 -8.57 -2.37 -10.68
N CYS A 437 -7.42 -1.74 -10.46
CA CYS A 437 -7.06 -1.10 -9.20
C CYS A 437 -7.07 0.43 -9.31
N LEU A 438 -7.46 0.98 -10.46
CA LEU A 438 -7.81 2.37 -10.61
C LEU A 438 -9.22 2.58 -10.05
N THR A 439 -9.30 3.22 -8.89
CA THR A 439 -10.56 3.42 -8.16
C THR A 439 -11.35 4.59 -8.74
N ASP A 440 -12.66 4.39 -8.88
CA ASP A 440 -13.63 5.46 -9.03
C ASP A 440 -13.94 6.04 -7.63
N PRO A 441 -13.61 7.32 -7.35
CA PRO A 441 -13.88 7.92 -6.05
C PRO A 441 -15.38 8.06 -5.74
N GLU A 442 -16.28 7.95 -6.72
CA GLU A 442 -17.74 7.94 -6.50
C GLU A 442 -18.28 6.56 -6.10
N ALA A 443 -17.58 5.46 -6.46
CA ALA A 443 -18.04 4.09 -6.20
C ALA A 443 -17.85 3.62 -4.74
N ASP A 444 -16.99 4.31 -3.97
CA ASP A 444 -16.68 4.03 -2.56
C ASP A 444 -17.49 4.90 -1.56
N GLN A 445 -18.48 5.67 -2.05
CA GLN A 445 -19.46 6.43 -1.24
C GLN A 445 -20.77 5.68 -1.05
#